data_AF-A0A957H9T5-F1
#
_entry.id   AF-A0A957H9T5-F1
#
_cell.length_a   1.000
_cell.length_b   1.000
_cell.length_c   1.000
_cell.angle_alpha   90.00
_cell.angle_beta   90.00
_cell.angle_gamma   90.00
#
_symmetry.space_group_name_H-M   'P 1'
#
loop_
_entity.id
_entity.type
_entity.pdbx_description
1 polymer ?
#
loop_
_entity_poly.entity_id
_entity_poly.type
_entity_poly.pdbx_seq_one_letter_code
_entity_poly.pdbx_strand_id
1 'polypeptide(L)'
;MKLLPLACPQCHTALLANNPDIVVSCPNCQAIIQIDEEGLTRLPASFIAPPAGPETPVQSWLPFWMFEAKVNLGERKSQGGRSQENEARALWGQQRRFFIPAWELPMAQLRQISSDFVQTPPRMARLGAAPAGGPPMTPASTSAADAAKMIEFIVLDIEARRSDYLRHLHYDVQIKDGPHLVLLPADGRGLMHRH
;
A
#
# COMPACT_ATOMS: atom_id res chain seq x y z
N MET A 1 -24.44 15.76 -13.61
CA MET A 1 -23.11 16.16 -13.11
C MET A 1 -23.34 16.97 -11.83
N LYS A 2 -22.95 16.43 -10.66
CA LYS A 2 -23.14 17.08 -9.36
C LYS A 2 -21.81 17.73 -8.98
N LEU A 3 -21.79 19.04 -8.75
CA LEU A 3 -20.60 19.73 -8.24
C LEU A 3 -20.50 19.45 -6.75
N LEU A 4 -19.42 18.79 -6.33
CA LEU A 4 -19.14 18.53 -4.93
C LEU A 4 -18.24 19.65 -4.39
N PRO A 5 -18.67 20.43 -3.39
CA PRO A 5 -17.79 21.39 -2.75
C PRO A 5 -16.68 20.63 -2.01
N LEU A 6 -15.44 20.83 -2.44
CA LEU A 6 -14.25 20.23 -1.83
C LEU A 6 -13.90 20.92 -0.50
N ALA A 7 -14.73 20.71 0.53
CA ALA A 7 -14.53 21.23 1.87
C ALA A 7 -14.46 20.08 2.87
N CYS A 8 -13.47 20.11 3.77
CA CYS A 8 -13.26 19.08 4.76
C CYS A 8 -14.52 18.90 5.63
N PRO A 9 -15.08 17.68 5.76
CA PRO A 9 -16.27 17.45 6.58
C PRO A 9 -16.03 17.67 8.09
N GLN A 10 -14.77 17.74 8.53
CA GLN A 10 -14.42 17.92 9.94
C GLN A 10 -14.20 19.38 10.34
N CYS A 11 -13.58 20.21 9.49
CA CYS A 11 -13.24 21.60 9.83
C CYS A 11 -13.62 22.62 8.75
N HIS A 12 -14.31 22.20 7.69
CA HIS A 12 -14.79 23.02 6.58
C HIS A 12 -13.71 23.76 5.77
N THR A 13 -12.43 23.49 6.02
CA THR A 13 -11.33 24.02 5.22
C THR A 13 -11.38 23.44 3.81
N ALA A 14 -11.11 24.27 2.79
CA ALA A 14 -11.00 23.83 1.41
C ALA A 14 -9.95 22.71 1.28
N LEU A 15 -10.29 21.66 0.55
CA LEU A 15 -9.41 20.54 0.24
C LEU A 15 -8.69 20.81 -1.09
N LEU A 16 -7.41 20.44 -1.15
CA LEU A 16 -6.62 20.46 -2.36
C LEU A 16 -6.62 19.04 -2.94
N ALA A 17 -7.34 18.86 -4.04
CA ALA A 17 -7.42 17.61 -4.78
C ALA A 17 -7.32 17.90 -6.27
N ASN A 18 -6.52 17.11 -6.99
CA ASN A 18 -6.49 17.10 -8.44
C ASN A 18 -7.36 15.94 -8.95
N ASN A 19 -7.65 15.90 -10.25
CA ASN A 19 -8.18 14.69 -10.87
C ASN A 19 -6.96 13.84 -11.33
N PRO A 20 -6.81 12.56 -10.92
CA PRO A 20 -7.81 11.66 -10.31
C PRO A 20 -7.58 11.36 -8.81
N ASP A 21 -7.31 12.36 -7.97
CA ASP A 21 -7.17 12.16 -6.52
C ASP A 21 -8.51 11.74 -5.89
N ILE A 22 -8.50 10.63 -5.16
CA ILE A 22 -9.65 10.04 -4.48
C ILE A 22 -9.47 9.97 -2.96
N VAL A 23 -8.26 10.19 -2.44
CA VAL A 23 -8.02 10.39 -1.00
C VAL A 23 -7.02 11.51 -0.82
N VAL A 24 -7.35 12.47 0.04
CA VAL A 24 -6.51 13.64 0.35
C VAL A 24 -6.40 13.87 1.85
N SER A 25 -5.35 14.57 2.28
CA SER A 25 -5.24 15.05 3.66
C SER A 25 -5.72 16.50 3.74
N CYS A 26 -6.55 16.82 4.74
CA CYS A 26 -6.97 18.19 4.99
C CYS A 26 -5.76 19.05 5.44
N PRO A 27 -5.48 20.20 4.80
CA PRO A 27 -4.32 21.02 5.14
C PRO A 27 -4.41 21.67 6.53
N ASN A 28 -5.60 21.74 7.13
CA ASN A 28 -5.81 22.37 8.43
C ASN A 28 -5.88 21.34 9.57
N CYS A 29 -6.82 20.39 9.51
CA CYS A 29 -7.01 19.42 10.59
C CYS A 29 -6.33 18.06 10.35
N GLN A 30 -5.68 17.87 9.19
CA GLN A 30 -4.99 16.64 8.79
C GLN A 30 -5.87 15.38 8.76
N ALA A 31 -7.19 15.53 8.81
CA ALA A 31 -8.11 14.44 8.56
C ALA A 31 -7.89 13.91 7.15
N ILE A 32 -7.82 12.58 7.02
CA ILE A 32 -7.77 11.92 5.73
C ILE A 32 -9.20 11.79 5.21
N ILE A 33 -9.43 12.33 4.03
CA ILE A 33 -10.74 12.46 3.40
C ILE A 33 -10.74 11.64 2.12
N GLN A 34 -11.70 10.72 2.01
CA GLN A 34 -12.04 10.04 0.77
C GLN A 34 -13.01 10.90 -0.04
N ILE A 35 -12.77 10.94 -1.35
CA ILE A 35 -13.58 11.62 -2.36
C ILE A 35 -14.20 10.53 -3.22
N ASP A 36 -15.52 10.44 -3.22
CA ASP A 36 -16.28 9.52 -4.07
C ASP A 36 -17.50 10.23 -4.67
N GLU A 37 -18.29 9.48 -5.44
CA GLU A 37 -19.50 10.03 -6.09
C GLU A 37 -20.59 10.42 -5.08
N GLU A 38 -20.56 9.83 -3.88
CA GLU A 38 -21.55 10.03 -2.82
C GLU A 38 -21.23 11.30 -2.01
N GLY A 39 -19.94 11.60 -1.83
CA GLY A 39 -19.45 12.86 -1.30
C GLY A 39 -18.04 12.77 -0.71
N LEU A 40 -17.86 13.45 0.42
CA LEU A 40 -16.61 13.52 1.17
C LEU A 40 -16.78 12.83 2.51
N THR A 41 -16.00 11.78 2.75
CA THR A 41 -16.07 11.00 3.98
C THR A 41 -14.71 10.93 4.66
N ARG A 42 -14.70 10.86 6.00
CA ARG A 42 -13.45 10.68 6.74
C ARG A 42 -13.02 9.22 6.63
N LEU A 43 -11.79 9.01 6.17
CA LEU A 43 -11.18 7.68 6.05
C LEU A 43 -10.18 7.47 7.20
N PRO A 44 -10.36 6.43 8.04
CA PRO A 44 -9.36 6.08 9.04
C PRO A 44 -8.01 5.73 8.38
N ALA A 45 -6.93 6.30 8.90
CA ALA A 45 -5.57 6.03 8.43
C ALA A 45 -4.61 5.81 9.60
N SER A 46 -3.65 4.91 9.43
CA SER A 46 -2.59 4.66 10.41
C SER A 46 -1.27 5.27 9.95
N PHE A 47 -0.75 6.23 10.70
CA PHE A 47 0.60 6.76 10.48
C PHE A 47 1.64 5.83 11.12
N ILE A 48 2.66 5.45 10.35
CA ILE A 48 3.73 4.58 10.83
C ILE A 48 4.92 5.42 11.28
N ALA A 49 5.42 5.13 12.48
CA ALA A 49 6.56 5.82 13.05
C ALA A 49 7.80 5.60 12.16
N PRO A 50 8.60 6.66 11.92
CA PRO A 50 9.85 6.50 11.21
C PRO A 50 10.80 5.57 11.98
N PRO A 51 11.68 4.83 11.28
CA PRO A 51 12.66 3.99 11.94
C PRO A 51 13.56 4.82 12.86
N ALA A 52 13.92 4.28 14.03
CA ALA A 52 14.82 4.95 14.97
C ALA A 52 16.22 5.15 14.34
N GLY A 53 16.71 6.39 14.29
CA GLY A 53 18.00 6.77 13.68
C GLY A 53 18.16 8.30 13.53
N PRO A 54 19.34 8.79 13.11
CA PRO A 54 19.64 10.23 13.12
C PRO A 54 18.86 11.03 12.06
N GLU A 55 18.06 11.97 12.55
CA GLU A 55 17.78 13.34 12.05
C GLU A 55 17.38 13.60 10.59
N THR A 56 16.84 12.62 9.85
CA THR A 56 16.14 12.99 8.60
C THR A 56 14.67 13.25 8.92
N PRO A 57 14.19 14.50 8.83
CA PRO A 57 12.78 14.78 9.09
C PRO A 57 11.92 14.09 8.04
N VAL A 58 10.78 13.56 8.47
CA VAL A 58 9.74 13.11 7.53
C VAL A 58 9.33 14.33 6.69
N GLN A 59 9.43 14.22 5.38
CA GLN A 59 9.09 15.30 4.44
C GLN A 59 7.72 15.08 3.80
N SER A 60 7.28 13.83 3.71
CA SER A 60 5.95 13.47 3.23
C SER A 60 5.48 12.13 3.79
N TRP A 61 4.17 11.90 3.71
CA TRP A 61 3.54 10.63 4.01
C TRP A 61 3.07 9.95 2.73
N LEU A 62 3.57 8.75 2.47
CA LEU A 62 3.20 7.96 1.30
C LEU A 62 2.09 6.97 1.65
N PRO A 63 0.95 7.01 0.94
CA PRO A 63 -0.19 6.17 1.29
C PRO A 63 -0.14 4.78 0.66
N PHE A 64 -0.44 3.77 1.46
CA PHE A 64 -0.56 2.38 1.01
C PHE A 64 -1.89 1.80 1.45
N TRP A 65 -2.52 1.06 0.54
CA TRP A 65 -3.54 0.10 0.91
C TRP A 65 -2.84 -1.14 1.46
N MET A 66 -3.07 -1.41 2.74
CA MET A 66 -2.59 -2.62 3.39
C MET A 66 -3.71 -3.66 3.47
N PHE A 67 -3.39 -4.88 3.06
CA PHE A 67 -4.25 -6.05 3.19
C PHE A 67 -3.47 -7.15 3.91
N GLU A 68 -4.14 -7.92 4.77
CA GLU A 68 -3.62 -9.20 5.19
C GLU A 68 -4.33 -10.30 4.40
N ALA A 69 -3.56 -11.09 3.65
CA ALA A 69 -4.11 -12.13 2.78
C ALA A 69 -3.35 -13.45 2.92
N LYS A 70 -4.08 -14.54 2.70
CA LYS A 70 -3.51 -15.88 2.57
C LYS A 70 -3.45 -16.25 1.10
N VAL A 71 -2.30 -16.71 0.65
CA VAL A 71 -2.11 -17.24 -0.71
C VAL A 71 -2.05 -18.75 -0.61
N ASN A 72 -2.98 -19.45 -1.24
CA ASN A 72 -2.95 -20.90 -1.29
C ASN A 72 -2.38 -21.32 -2.65
N LEU A 73 -1.21 -21.95 -2.64
CA LEU A 73 -0.62 -22.54 -3.85
C LEU A 73 -1.29 -23.90 -4.12
N GLY A 74 -2.07 -23.97 -5.19
CA GLY A 74 -2.67 -25.21 -5.67
C GLY A 74 -1.68 -26.07 -6.44
N GLU A 75 -1.16 -25.53 -7.56
CA GLU A 75 -0.18 -26.23 -8.39
C GLU A 75 0.95 -25.28 -8.80
N ARG A 76 2.21 -25.75 -8.71
CA ARG A 76 3.40 -25.03 -9.19
C ARG A 76 4.33 -26.01 -9.89
N LYS A 77 4.57 -25.83 -11.19
CA LYS A 77 5.45 -26.70 -11.97
C LYS A 77 6.58 -25.89 -12.58
N SER A 78 7.82 -26.31 -12.32
CA SER A 78 9.02 -25.77 -12.97
C SER A 78 9.62 -26.77 -13.96
N GLN A 79 10.41 -26.26 -14.91
CA GLN A 79 11.18 -27.07 -15.85
C GLN A 79 12.66 -27.07 -15.47
N GLY A 80 13.37 -28.18 -15.75
CA GLY A 80 14.84 -28.21 -15.67
C GLY A 80 15.43 -28.73 -14.36
N GLY A 81 14.66 -29.47 -13.54
CA GLY A 81 15.18 -30.23 -12.38
C GLY A 81 15.54 -29.40 -11.13
N ARG A 82 15.59 -28.07 -11.23
CA ARG A 82 15.64 -27.15 -10.07
C ARG A 82 14.24 -26.57 -9.85
N SER A 83 13.71 -26.73 -8.64
CA SER A 83 12.38 -26.22 -8.24
C SER A 83 12.50 -25.42 -6.96
N GLN A 84 12.02 -24.17 -7.00
CA GLN A 84 11.89 -23.31 -5.83
C GLN A 84 10.55 -23.54 -5.10
N GLU A 85 9.89 -24.69 -5.30
CA GLU A 85 8.57 -24.97 -4.72
C GLU A 85 8.57 -24.94 -3.19
N ASN A 86 9.61 -25.47 -2.53
CA ASN A 86 9.70 -25.42 -1.07
C ASN A 86 9.76 -23.99 -0.53
N GLU A 87 10.51 -23.12 -1.20
CA GLU A 87 10.60 -21.70 -0.84
C GLU A 87 9.28 -20.97 -1.13
N ALA A 88 8.60 -21.31 -2.23
CA ALA A 88 7.27 -20.79 -2.53
C ALA A 88 6.27 -21.21 -1.45
N ARG A 89 6.27 -22.47 -1.04
CA ARG A 89 5.45 -22.96 0.07
C ARG A 89 5.81 -22.31 1.40
N ALA A 90 7.09 -22.06 1.67
CA ALA A 90 7.52 -21.35 2.88
C ALA A 90 7.06 -19.88 2.87
N LEU A 91 7.14 -19.22 1.71
CA LEU A 91 6.67 -17.84 1.56
C LEU A 91 5.15 -17.77 1.74
N TRP A 92 4.40 -18.54 0.96
CA TRP A 92 2.93 -18.44 0.90
C TRP A 92 2.19 -19.24 1.97
N GLY A 93 2.86 -20.17 2.65
CA GLY A 93 2.28 -21.00 3.70
C GLY A 93 1.82 -20.24 4.95
N GLN A 94 2.17 -18.95 5.07
CA GLN A 94 1.72 -18.06 6.11
C GLN A 94 0.91 -16.88 5.55
N GLN A 95 0.09 -16.27 6.40
CA GLN A 95 -0.59 -15.01 6.07
C GLN A 95 0.45 -13.91 5.81
N ARG A 96 0.25 -13.14 4.74
CA ARG A 96 1.16 -12.09 4.30
C ARG A 96 0.45 -10.75 4.30
N ARG A 97 1.22 -9.70 4.56
CA ARG A 97 0.79 -8.32 4.36
C ARG A 97 1.16 -7.89 2.96
N PHE A 98 0.17 -7.37 2.24
CA PHE A 98 0.35 -6.72 0.95
C PHE A 98 0.19 -5.23 1.15
N PHE A 99 1.14 -4.47 0.63
CA PHE A 99 1.14 -3.01 0.67
C PHE A 99 1.16 -2.51 -0.77
N ILE A 100 0.07 -1.89 -1.17
CA ILE A 100 -0.12 -1.41 -2.54
C ILE A 100 -0.08 0.12 -2.50
N PRO A 101 0.90 0.77 -3.16
CA PRO A 101 0.93 2.22 -3.31
C PRO A 101 -0.42 2.76 -3.75
N ALA A 102 -0.96 3.70 -2.99
CA ALA A 102 -2.26 4.29 -3.26
C ALA A 102 -2.17 5.51 -4.19
N TRP A 103 -0.97 5.93 -4.58
CA TRP A 103 -0.73 7.05 -5.50
C TRP A 103 -0.22 6.56 -6.85
N GLU A 104 -0.21 7.44 -7.83
CA GLU A 104 0.24 7.12 -9.19
C GLU A 104 1.74 6.79 -9.21
N LEU A 105 2.06 5.60 -9.72
CA LEU A 105 3.42 5.13 -9.95
C LEU A 105 3.51 4.37 -11.26
N PRO A 106 4.67 4.38 -11.94
CA PRO A 106 4.95 3.43 -13.00
C PRO A 106 4.78 2.00 -12.49
N MET A 107 4.12 1.14 -13.25
CA MET A 107 3.81 -0.23 -12.86
C MET A 107 5.04 -1.04 -12.42
N ALA A 108 6.21 -0.78 -13.02
CA ALA A 108 7.47 -1.40 -12.62
C ALA A 108 7.88 -1.05 -11.18
N GLN A 109 7.71 0.21 -10.76
CA GLN A 109 8.02 0.65 -9.40
C GLN A 109 7.00 0.11 -8.39
N LEU A 110 5.71 0.14 -8.74
CA LEU A 110 4.65 -0.44 -7.92
C LEU A 110 4.94 -1.92 -7.62
N ARG A 111 5.21 -2.72 -8.66
CA ARG A 111 5.58 -4.14 -8.51
C ARG A 111 6.77 -4.31 -7.60
N GLN A 112 7.83 -3.55 -7.84
CA GLN A 112 9.06 -3.65 -7.06
C GLN A 112 8.79 -3.40 -5.57
N ILE A 113 8.18 -2.26 -5.24
CA ILE A 113 7.91 -1.87 -3.85
C ILE A 113 6.98 -2.89 -3.17
N SER A 114 5.88 -3.27 -3.83
CA SER A 114 4.91 -4.19 -3.26
C SER A 114 5.47 -5.61 -3.08
N SER A 115 6.24 -6.12 -4.04
CA SER A 115 6.89 -7.42 -3.94
C SER A 115 7.98 -7.45 -2.86
N ASP A 116 8.74 -6.35 -2.71
CA ASP A 116 9.75 -6.21 -1.66
C ASP A 116 9.09 -6.19 -0.27
N PHE A 117 7.94 -5.52 -0.11
CA PHE A 117 7.22 -5.47 1.18
C PHE A 117 6.52 -6.79 1.55
N VAL A 118 6.18 -7.66 0.59
CA VAL A 118 5.70 -9.01 0.91
C VAL A 118 6.83 -9.87 1.50
N GLN A 119 8.04 -9.74 0.96
CA GLN A 119 9.21 -10.50 1.39
C GLN A 119 9.82 -9.94 2.67
N THR A 120 9.95 -8.61 2.74
CA THR A 120 10.56 -7.86 3.85
C THR A 120 9.58 -6.77 4.31
N PRO A 121 8.53 -7.14 5.06
CA PRO A 121 7.49 -6.20 5.45
C PRO A 121 8.02 -5.09 6.36
N PRO A 122 7.57 -3.84 6.18
CA PRO A 122 8.01 -2.73 7.02
C PRO A 122 7.52 -2.92 8.47
N ARG A 123 8.30 -2.39 9.42
CA ARG A 123 7.90 -2.36 10.83
C ARG A 123 6.69 -1.45 11.03
N MET A 124 5.62 -1.99 11.61
CA MET A 124 4.34 -1.31 11.76
C MET A 124 4.14 -0.66 13.14
N ALA A 125 5.16 0.05 13.65
CA ALA A 125 4.99 0.82 14.89
C ALA A 125 4.12 2.05 14.59
N ARG A 126 2.91 2.12 15.14
CA ARG A 126 1.98 3.24 14.84
C ARG A 126 2.35 4.47 15.67
N LEU A 127 2.19 5.65 15.06
CA LEU A 127 2.06 6.89 15.82
C LEU A 127 0.68 6.91 16.50
N GLY A 128 0.61 7.38 17.74
CA GLY A 128 -0.65 7.47 18.49
C GLY A 128 -1.63 8.49 17.93
N ALA A 129 -1.13 9.52 17.23
CA ALA A 129 -1.94 10.53 16.54
C ALA A 129 -1.23 10.97 15.25
N ALA A 130 -2.00 11.56 14.33
CA ALA A 130 -1.43 12.26 13.18
C ALA A 130 -0.51 13.40 13.68
N PRO A 131 0.67 13.62 13.07
CA PRO A 131 1.58 14.66 13.54
C PRO A 131 1.01 16.04 13.21
N ALA A 132 0.49 16.74 14.23
CA ALA A 132 -0.07 18.09 14.09
C ALA A 132 0.94 19.05 13.45
N GLY A 133 0.53 19.75 12.38
CA GLY A 133 1.41 20.63 11.61
C GLY A 133 2.56 19.91 10.87
N GLY A 134 2.54 18.58 10.86
CA GLY A 134 3.49 17.73 10.17
C GLY A 134 3.39 17.77 8.64
N PRO A 135 4.32 17.07 7.96
CA PRO A 135 4.42 17.06 6.51
C PRO A 135 3.13 16.56 5.83
N PRO A 136 2.86 16.96 4.59
CA PRO A 136 1.67 16.55 3.87
C PRO A 136 1.72 15.06 3.50
N MET A 137 0.53 14.51 3.25
CA MET A 137 0.37 13.21 2.60
C MET A 137 0.31 13.41 1.08
N THR A 138 0.98 12.53 0.33
CA THR A 138 0.77 12.44 -1.12
C THR A 138 -0.66 11.98 -1.39
N PRO A 139 -1.45 12.68 -2.22
CA PRO A 139 -2.81 12.25 -2.56
C PRO A 139 -2.83 10.83 -3.14
N ALA A 140 -3.87 10.07 -2.79
CA ALA A 140 -4.10 8.76 -3.37
C ALA A 140 -4.99 8.89 -4.61
N SER A 141 -4.61 8.21 -5.69
CA SER A 141 -5.37 8.09 -6.94
C SER A 141 -5.83 6.64 -7.23
N THR A 142 -5.26 5.65 -6.53
CA THR A 142 -5.60 4.23 -6.66
C THR A 142 -6.63 3.85 -5.60
N SER A 143 -7.78 3.31 -6.03
CA SER A 143 -8.84 2.87 -5.11
C SER A 143 -8.44 1.61 -4.34
N ALA A 144 -9.04 1.40 -3.17
CA ALA A 144 -8.85 0.15 -2.41
C ALA A 144 -9.29 -1.08 -3.21
N ALA A 145 -10.34 -0.95 -4.03
CA ALA A 145 -10.83 -2.03 -4.89
C ALA A 145 -9.83 -2.39 -6.00
N ASP A 146 -9.18 -1.40 -6.61
CA ASP A 146 -8.16 -1.65 -7.63
C ASP A 146 -6.86 -2.16 -7.00
N ALA A 147 -6.49 -1.65 -5.83
CA ALA A 147 -5.37 -2.17 -5.05
C ALA A 147 -5.56 -3.64 -4.67
N ALA A 148 -6.78 -4.06 -4.30
CA ALA A 148 -7.08 -5.46 -4.02
C ALA A 148 -6.82 -6.36 -5.23
N LYS A 149 -7.18 -5.93 -6.45
CA LYS A 149 -6.90 -6.66 -7.70
C LYS A 149 -5.40 -6.80 -7.98
N MET A 150 -4.60 -5.82 -7.54
CA MET A 150 -3.14 -5.85 -7.73
C MET A 150 -2.47 -6.97 -6.90
N ILE A 151 -3.09 -7.44 -5.81
CA ILE A 151 -2.50 -8.50 -4.96
C ILE A 151 -2.18 -9.75 -5.78
N GLU A 152 -3.11 -10.19 -6.65
CA GLU A 152 -2.89 -11.36 -7.51
C GLU A 152 -1.68 -11.16 -8.41
N PHE A 153 -1.52 -9.96 -8.97
CA PHE A 153 -0.40 -9.62 -9.82
C PHE A 153 0.93 -9.61 -9.07
N ILE A 154 0.95 -9.17 -7.81
CA ILE A 154 2.15 -9.21 -6.97
C ILE A 154 2.57 -10.64 -6.65
N VAL A 155 1.62 -11.53 -6.37
CA VAL A 155 1.92 -12.97 -6.19
C VAL A 155 2.57 -13.55 -7.45
N LEU A 156 2.00 -13.25 -8.62
CA LEU A 156 2.55 -13.68 -9.90
C LEU A 156 3.95 -13.09 -10.17
N ASP A 157 4.16 -11.81 -9.87
CA ASP A 157 5.47 -11.14 -10.03
C ASP A 157 6.55 -11.81 -9.19
N ILE A 158 6.27 -12.11 -7.93
CA ILE A 158 7.21 -12.79 -7.04
C ILE A 158 7.52 -14.19 -7.56
N GLU A 159 6.52 -14.98 -7.95
CA GLU A 159 6.73 -16.33 -8.46
C GLU A 159 7.46 -16.36 -9.81
N ALA A 160 7.20 -15.39 -10.69
CA ALA A 160 7.85 -15.27 -11.99
C ALA A 160 9.32 -14.83 -11.90
N ARG A 161 9.72 -14.15 -10.82
CA ARG A 161 11.10 -13.70 -10.58
C ARG A 161 11.99 -14.75 -9.91
N ARG A 162 11.44 -15.90 -9.53
CA ARG A 162 12.23 -17.00 -8.98
C ARG A 162 13.23 -17.50 -10.03
N SER A 163 14.33 -18.07 -9.56
CA SER A 163 15.44 -18.52 -10.42
C SER A 163 15.15 -19.81 -11.19
N ASP A 164 13.96 -20.41 -11.02
CA ASP A 164 13.51 -21.59 -11.76
C ASP A 164 12.55 -21.24 -12.90
N TYR A 165 12.50 -22.11 -13.91
CA TYR A 165 11.65 -21.90 -15.08
C TYR A 165 10.21 -22.28 -14.78
N LEU A 166 9.45 -21.34 -14.22
CA LEU A 166 8.03 -21.51 -13.94
C LEU A 166 7.23 -21.78 -15.24
N ARG A 167 6.59 -22.94 -15.32
CA ARG A 167 5.77 -23.35 -16.47
C ARG A 167 4.27 -23.24 -16.18
N HIS A 168 3.88 -23.56 -14.96
CA HIS A 168 2.49 -23.53 -14.54
C HIS A 168 2.39 -23.08 -13.09
N LEU A 169 1.43 -22.21 -12.80
CA LEU A 169 1.11 -21.72 -11.47
C LEU A 169 -0.41 -21.60 -11.34
N HIS A 170 -0.97 -22.25 -10.34
CA HIS A 170 -2.35 -22.12 -9.93
C HIS A 170 -2.39 -21.77 -8.45
N TYR A 171 -3.06 -20.67 -8.11
CA TYR A 171 -3.16 -20.16 -6.76
C TYR A 171 -4.48 -19.42 -6.57
N ASP A 172 -4.90 -19.31 -5.31
CA ASP A 172 -5.96 -18.42 -4.89
C ASP A 172 -5.46 -17.45 -3.82
N VAL A 173 -6.00 -16.23 -3.86
CA VAL A 173 -5.74 -15.18 -2.87
C VAL A 173 -7.00 -14.99 -2.05
N GLN A 174 -6.86 -15.07 -0.74
CA GLN A 174 -7.94 -14.82 0.22
C GLN A 174 -7.56 -13.66 1.12
N ILE A 175 -8.15 -12.49 0.89
CA ILE A 175 -8.04 -11.35 1.80
C ILE A 175 -8.74 -11.73 3.11
N LYS A 176 -7.99 -11.67 4.21
CA LYS A 176 -8.47 -11.98 5.57
C LYS A 176 -8.77 -10.71 6.36
N ASP A 177 -8.04 -9.64 6.08
CA ASP A 177 -8.23 -8.33 6.72
C ASP A 177 -7.82 -7.19 5.77
N GLY A 178 -8.43 -6.02 5.95
CA GLY A 178 -8.29 -4.85 5.08
C GLY A 178 -9.53 -4.57 4.20
N PRO A 179 -9.54 -3.45 3.45
CA PRO A 179 -8.44 -2.51 3.26
C PRO A 179 -8.18 -1.61 4.47
N HIS A 180 -6.90 -1.41 4.80
CA HIS A 180 -6.45 -0.40 5.76
C HIS A 180 -5.58 0.62 5.07
N LEU A 181 -5.88 1.92 5.21
CA LEU A 181 -4.97 2.96 4.73
C LEU A 181 -3.83 3.16 5.73
N VAL A 182 -2.61 2.94 5.26
CA VAL A 182 -1.37 3.10 6.03
C VAL A 182 -0.54 4.20 5.40
N LEU A 183 -0.02 5.09 6.22
CA LEU A 183 0.84 6.20 5.80
C LEU A 183 2.26 5.91 6.26
N LEU A 184 3.15 5.63 5.29
CA LEU A 184 4.56 5.40 5.55
C LEU A 184 5.35 6.70 5.44
N PRO A 185 6.33 6.94 6.33
CA PRO A 185 7.14 8.15 6.28
C PRO A 185 8.10 8.09 5.08
N ALA A 186 8.29 9.23 4.43
CA ALA A 186 9.23 9.40 3.34
C ALA A 186 10.06 10.68 3.50
N ASP A 187 11.29 10.64 3.00
CA ASP A 187 12.19 11.78 2.88
C ASP A 187 12.39 12.14 1.39
N GLY A 188 13.26 13.11 1.10
CA GLY A 188 13.58 13.52 -0.27
C GLY A 188 14.26 12.43 -1.13
N ARG A 189 14.55 11.25 -0.59
CA ARG A 189 15.15 10.10 -1.29
C ARG A 189 14.16 8.93 -1.45
N GLY A 190 13.04 8.93 -0.74
CA GLY A 190 11.99 7.91 -0.84
C GLY A 190 11.49 7.38 0.51
N LEU A 191 10.99 6.13 0.52
CA LEU A 191 10.40 5.49 1.70
C LEU A 191 11.42 5.27 2.81
N MET A 192 11.15 5.81 4.00
CA MET A 192 11.95 5.59 5.21
C MET A 192 11.51 4.28 5.89
N HIS A 193 12.01 3.14 5.42
CA HIS A 193 11.79 1.84 6.05
C HIS A 193 13.12 1.14 6.30
N ARG A 194 13.26 0.45 7.43
CA ARG A 194 14.41 -0.41 7.72
C ARG A 194 14.03 -1.86 7.39
N HIS A 195 14.93 -2.55 6.68
CA HIS A 195 14.92 -4.00 6.51
C HIS A 195 15.30 -4.72 7.81
#